data_AF-A0A7J6B908-F1
#
_entry.id   AF-A0A7J6B908-F1
#
_cell.length_a   1.000
_cell.length_b   1.000
_cell.length_c   1.000
_cell.angle_alpha   90.00
_cell.angle_beta   90.00
_cell.angle_gamma   90.00
#
_symmetry.space_group_name_H-M   'P 1'
#
loop_
_entity.id
_entity.type
_entity.pdbx_description
1 polymer ?
#
loop_
_entity_poly.entity_id
_entity_poly.type
_entity_poly.pdbx_seq_one_letter_code
_entity_poly.pdbx_strand_id
1 'polypeptide(L)'
;MFKNKTAWFSDSIKGDVRGFWVSQGGVISGWKTADYLFSDSASCPDTERIHGSDEYVTDRATVFHSAYLSTCRLRRSTKSVPLGHYLLPPVTIQREVKAKIGRFIWEQDEMLGATTPHGNRSTGPIWNVQPDPKGSPSEKRKKRQENRMNTSPSTDESVCCEAQLYPVNNMVSGYVHIDQLKRFSGELHDFLPSHSGYSVSRPHSRRLHYQ
;
A
#
# COMPACT_ATOMS: atom_id res chain seq x y z
N MET A 1 19.11 4.20 -0.36
CA MET A 1 18.17 3.23 0.25
C MET A 1 18.70 1.80 0.29
N PHE A 2 19.60 1.41 -0.61
CA PHE A 2 20.06 0.02 -0.75
C PHE A 2 21.59 -0.11 -0.61
N LYS A 3 22.22 0.79 0.15
CA LYS A 3 23.67 0.75 0.39
C LYS A 3 24.10 -0.61 0.95
N ASN A 4 25.16 -1.17 0.39
CA ASN A 4 25.72 -2.47 0.75
C ASN A 4 24.77 -3.66 0.56
N LYS A 5 23.77 -3.52 -0.32
CA LYS A 5 22.88 -4.61 -0.71
C LYS A 5 23.12 -4.97 -2.15
N THR A 6 23.08 -6.26 -2.43
CA THR A 6 23.19 -6.81 -3.77
C THR A 6 21.84 -7.30 -4.27
N ALA A 7 21.55 -7.12 -5.55
CA ALA A 7 20.34 -7.64 -6.16
C ALA A 7 20.57 -8.21 -7.54
N TRP A 8 19.82 -9.25 -7.87
CA TRP A 8 19.66 -9.77 -9.20
C TRP A 8 18.30 -9.35 -9.76
N PHE A 9 18.25 -9.09 -11.05
CA PHE A 9 17.08 -8.59 -11.75
C PHE A 9 16.79 -9.49 -12.96
N SER A 10 15.58 -10.05 -13.01
CA SER A 10 15.11 -10.81 -14.15
C SER A 10 15.04 -9.96 -15.42
N ASP A 11 15.12 -10.62 -16.57
CA ASP A 11 14.88 -10.08 -17.91
C ASP A 11 13.44 -9.60 -18.11
N SER A 12 12.50 -10.05 -17.28
CA SER A 12 11.13 -9.54 -17.27
C SER A 12 11.01 -8.10 -16.80
N ILE A 13 12.02 -7.57 -16.09
CA ILE A 13 11.94 -6.26 -15.46
C ILE A 13 11.96 -5.14 -16.50
N LYS A 14 10.90 -4.33 -16.49
CA LYS A 14 10.74 -3.19 -17.38
C LYS A 14 11.12 -1.88 -16.71
N GLY A 15 11.48 -0.89 -17.52
CA GLY A 15 11.75 0.48 -17.07
C GLY A 15 13.03 0.63 -16.23
N ASP A 16 13.13 1.76 -15.53
CA ASP A 16 14.35 2.16 -14.81
C ASP A 16 14.44 1.61 -13.37
N VAL A 17 13.94 0.40 -13.12
CA VAL A 17 14.00 -0.22 -11.79
C VAL A 17 15.45 -0.55 -11.40
N ARG A 18 16.24 -1.03 -12.38
CA ARG A 18 17.66 -1.34 -12.21
C ARG A 18 18.48 -0.06 -11.91
N GLY A 19 18.23 1.02 -12.64
CA GLY A 19 18.89 2.30 -12.39
C GLY A 19 18.47 2.92 -11.05
N PHE A 20 17.20 2.81 -10.66
CA PHE A 20 16.76 3.22 -9.33
C PHE A 20 17.53 2.46 -8.21
N TRP A 21 17.71 1.15 -8.33
CA TRP A 21 18.49 0.37 -7.36
C TRP A 21 19.92 0.89 -7.21
N VAL A 22 20.61 1.07 -8.33
CA VAL A 22 22.01 1.54 -8.38
C VAL A 22 22.13 2.97 -7.86
N SER A 23 21.25 3.88 -8.28
CA SER A 23 21.24 5.29 -7.80
C SER A 23 21.01 5.40 -6.30
N GLN A 24 20.35 4.40 -5.70
CA GLN A 24 20.12 4.30 -4.27
C GLN A 24 21.23 3.57 -3.49
N GLY A 25 22.35 3.28 -4.15
CA GLY A 25 23.56 2.69 -3.58
C GLY A 25 23.60 1.16 -3.59
N GLY A 26 22.68 0.50 -4.30
CA GLY A 26 22.67 -0.95 -4.46
C GLY A 26 23.65 -1.43 -5.54
N VAL A 27 24.08 -2.68 -5.43
CA VAL A 27 24.98 -3.33 -6.39
C VAL A 27 24.22 -4.43 -7.14
N ILE A 28 24.47 -4.58 -8.44
CA ILE A 28 23.88 -5.67 -9.24
C ILE A 28 24.85 -6.86 -9.20
N SER A 29 24.32 -8.05 -8.92
CA SER A 29 25.10 -9.29 -8.79
C SER A 29 24.38 -10.46 -9.46
N GLY A 30 25.07 -11.60 -9.59
CA GLY A 30 24.46 -12.84 -10.04
C GLY A 30 23.44 -13.38 -9.03
N TRP A 31 22.44 -14.13 -9.50
CA TRP A 31 21.33 -14.58 -8.65
C TRP A 31 21.77 -15.48 -7.48
N LYS A 32 22.88 -16.21 -7.59
CA LYS A 32 23.41 -17.04 -6.50
C LYS A 32 24.14 -16.25 -5.41
N THR A 33 24.56 -15.02 -5.72
CA THR A 33 25.38 -14.17 -4.85
C THR A 33 24.67 -12.90 -4.44
N ALA A 34 23.42 -12.72 -4.87
CA ALA A 34 22.61 -11.55 -4.58
C ALA A 34 21.79 -11.74 -3.31
N ASP A 35 21.66 -10.68 -2.50
CA ASP A 35 20.81 -10.67 -1.31
C ASP A 35 19.31 -10.62 -1.66
N TYR A 36 18.97 -10.06 -2.82
CA TYR A 36 17.60 -9.88 -3.28
C TYR A 36 17.44 -10.33 -4.73
N LEU A 37 16.35 -11.03 -5.02
CA LEU A 37 15.99 -11.47 -6.37
C LEU A 37 14.69 -10.76 -6.76
N PHE A 38 14.74 -9.96 -7.82
CA PHE A 38 13.56 -9.24 -8.32
C PHE A 38 13.16 -9.74 -9.71
N SER A 39 11.85 -9.85 -9.93
CA SER A 39 11.25 -10.16 -11.23
C SER A 39 9.88 -9.49 -11.38
N ASP A 40 9.45 -9.20 -12.60
CA ASP A 40 8.07 -8.74 -12.89
C ASP A 40 7.17 -9.90 -13.32
N SER A 41 7.75 -11.05 -13.69
CA SER A 41 6.97 -12.21 -14.12
C SER A 41 7.56 -13.52 -13.65
N ALA A 42 6.74 -14.30 -12.94
CA ALA A 42 7.08 -15.67 -12.54
C ALA A 42 7.16 -16.65 -13.72
N SER A 43 6.61 -16.30 -14.89
CA SER A 43 6.71 -17.10 -16.12
C SER A 43 7.92 -16.73 -16.99
N CYS A 44 8.73 -15.76 -16.55
CA CYS A 44 9.96 -15.43 -17.27
C CYS A 44 10.95 -16.61 -17.16
N PRO A 45 11.58 -17.07 -18.25
CA PRO A 45 12.41 -18.29 -18.22
C PRO A 45 13.55 -18.26 -17.19
N ASP A 46 14.12 -17.08 -16.93
CA ASP A 46 15.18 -16.93 -15.94
C ASP A 46 14.67 -17.06 -14.49
N THR A 47 13.44 -16.60 -14.24
CA THR A 47 12.75 -16.66 -12.95
C THR A 47 12.21 -18.06 -12.70
N GLU A 48 11.63 -18.70 -13.72
CA GLU A 48 11.21 -20.10 -13.67
C GLU A 48 12.38 -21.02 -13.34
N ARG A 49 13.56 -20.78 -13.92
CA ARG A 49 14.78 -21.53 -13.59
C ARG A 49 15.17 -21.39 -12.12
N ILE A 50 14.97 -20.23 -11.51
CA ILE A 50 15.21 -20.05 -10.07
C ILE A 50 14.16 -20.82 -9.26
N HIS A 51 12.88 -20.73 -9.62
CA HIS A 51 11.82 -21.49 -8.94
C HIS A 51 12.03 -23.01 -8.99
N GLY A 52 12.62 -23.53 -10.07
CA GLY A 52 12.98 -24.94 -10.20
C GLY A 52 14.35 -25.32 -9.62
N SER A 53 15.08 -24.39 -9.01
CA SER A 53 16.41 -24.63 -8.44
C SER A 53 16.36 -25.25 -7.04
N ASP A 54 17.42 -25.95 -6.67
CA ASP A 54 17.59 -26.49 -5.31
C ASP A 54 17.58 -25.37 -4.26
N GLU A 55 18.19 -24.22 -4.58
CA GLU A 55 18.20 -23.05 -3.69
C GLU A 55 16.79 -22.58 -3.35
N TYR A 56 15.84 -22.61 -4.29
CA TYR A 56 14.46 -22.21 -4.02
C TYR A 56 13.69 -23.29 -3.24
N VAL A 57 13.83 -24.56 -3.63
CA VAL A 57 13.13 -25.68 -2.98
C VAL A 57 13.59 -25.91 -1.53
N THR A 58 14.83 -25.55 -1.22
CA THR A 58 15.42 -25.62 0.14
C THR A 58 15.27 -24.33 0.94
N ASP A 59 14.38 -23.42 0.54
CA ASP A 59 14.10 -22.13 1.19
C ASP A 59 15.33 -21.20 1.31
N ARG A 60 16.36 -21.38 0.46
CA ARG A 60 17.57 -20.55 0.41
C ARG A 60 17.47 -19.39 -0.58
N ALA A 61 16.47 -19.38 -1.45
CA ALA A 61 16.22 -18.32 -2.41
C ALA A 61 14.73 -17.97 -2.45
N THR A 62 14.43 -16.68 -2.50
CA THR A 62 13.06 -16.15 -2.62
C THR A 62 13.05 -15.04 -3.66
N VAL A 63 12.10 -15.12 -4.59
CA VAL A 63 11.90 -14.10 -5.63
C VAL A 63 10.83 -13.11 -5.17
N PHE A 64 11.09 -11.82 -5.39
CA PHE A 64 10.17 -10.73 -5.10
C PHE A 64 9.74 -10.02 -6.39
N HIS A 65 8.52 -9.50 -6.40
CA HIS A 65 7.99 -8.68 -7.47
C HIS A 65 8.68 -7.30 -7.47
N SER A 66 9.10 -6.81 -8.64
CA SER A 66 9.90 -5.57 -8.72
C SER A 66 9.12 -4.31 -8.31
N ALA A 67 7.78 -4.37 -8.31
CA ALA A 67 6.90 -3.32 -7.77
C ALA A 67 7.25 -2.91 -6.32
N TYR A 68 7.93 -3.76 -5.54
CA TYR A 68 8.52 -3.38 -4.26
C TYR A 68 9.38 -2.11 -4.37
N LEU A 69 10.23 -2.06 -5.40
CA LEU A 69 11.15 -0.95 -5.65
C LEU A 69 10.41 0.30 -6.12
N SER A 70 9.38 0.14 -6.95
CA SER A 70 8.49 1.24 -7.35
C SER A 70 7.78 1.85 -6.13
N THR A 71 7.26 1.02 -5.22
CA THR A 71 6.61 1.50 -3.99
C THR A 71 7.62 2.12 -3.03
N CYS A 72 8.82 1.55 -2.91
CA CYS A 72 9.90 2.15 -2.13
C CYS A 72 10.27 3.54 -2.66
N ARG A 73 10.35 3.70 -4.00
CA ARG A 73 10.61 4.98 -4.65
C ARG A 73 9.52 6.00 -4.31
N LEU A 74 8.25 5.61 -4.41
CA LEU A 74 7.11 6.46 -4.08
C LEU A 74 7.13 6.89 -2.60
N ARG A 75 7.33 5.94 -1.69
CA ARG A 75 7.35 6.20 -0.23
C ARG A 75 8.68 6.74 0.30
N ARG A 76 9.70 6.85 -0.57
CA ARG A 76 11.07 7.24 -0.23
C ARG A 76 11.66 6.49 0.97
N SER A 77 11.23 5.25 1.20
CA SER A 77 11.62 4.47 2.37
C SER A 77 11.47 2.97 2.12
N THR A 78 12.46 2.20 2.55
CA THR A 78 12.41 0.73 2.56
C THR A 78 11.84 0.20 3.88
N LYS A 79 11.74 1.04 4.92
CA LYS A 79 11.26 0.65 6.25
C LYS A 79 9.74 0.66 6.34
N SER A 80 9.07 1.47 5.51
CA SER A 80 7.61 1.59 5.46
C SER A 80 6.96 0.68 4.42
N VAL A 81 7.74 -0.07 3.65
CA VAL A 81 7.25 -1.00 2.62
C VAL A 81 7.60 -2.43 3.05
N PRO A 82 6.63 -3.23 3.50
CA PRO A 82 6.88 -4.61 3.88
C PRO A 82 7.26 -5.44 2.65
N LEU A 83 8.49 -5.95 2.61
CA LEU A 83 9.00 -6.73 1.49
C LEU A 83 8.17 -8.02 1.24
N GLY A 84 7.64 -8.63 2.31
CA GLY A 84 6.81 -9.83 2.22
C GLY A 84 5.51 -9.65 1.43
N HIS A 85 5.03 -8.42 1.27
CA HIS A 85 3.89 -8.10 0.40
C HIS A 85 4.26 -8.07 -1.08
N TYR A 86 5.47 -8.48 -1.45
CA TYR A 86 5.90 -8.55 -2.84
C TYR A 86 6.53 -9.91 -3.13
N LEU A 87 6.19 -10.97 -2.40
CA LEU A 87 6.64 -12.32 -2.72
C LEU A 87 6.12 -12.74 -4.09
N LEU A 88 6.99 -13.18 -4.99
CA LEU A 88 6.59 -13.65 -6.32
C LEU A 88 6.72 -15.19 -6.38
N PRO A 89 5.66 -15.95 -6.03
CA PRO A 89 5.73 -17.40 -6.10
C PRO A 89 5.57 -17.91 -7.55
N PRO A 90 5.87 -19.20 -7.81
CA PRO A 90 5.58 -19.88 -9.06
C PRO A 90 4.14 -19.69 -9.53
N VAL A 91 3.92 -19.67 -10.86
CA VAL A 91 2.61 -19.40 -11.48
C VAL A 91 1.51 -20.37 -11.01
N THR A 92 1.84 -21.64 -10.77
CA THR A 92 0.91 -22.64 -10.23
C THR A 92 0.40 -22.24 -8.85
N ILE A 93 1.31 -21.85 -7.95
CA ILE A 93 1.00 -21.38 -6.60
C ILE A 93 0.24 -20.06 -6.65
N GLN A 94 0.61 -19.13 -7.54
CA GLN A 94 -0.14 -17.89 -7.71
C GLN A 94 -1.61 -18.15 -8.04
N ARG A 95 -1.90 -19.11 -8.93
CA ARG A 95 -3.27 -19.45 -9.31
C ARG A 95 -4.09 -19.95 -8.12
N GLU A 96 -3.50 -20.80 -7.29
CA GLU A 96 -4.16 -21.33 -6.09
C GLU A 96 -4.39 -20.27 -5.02
N VAL A 97 -3.38 -19.42 -4.77
CA VAL A 97 -3.49 -18.29 -3.84
C VAL A 97 -4.56 -17.32 -4.31
N LYS A 98 -4.58 -16.99 -5.61
CA LYS A 98 -5.61 -16.12 -6.19
C LYS A 98 -7.01 -16.68 -6.07
N ALA A 99 -7.18 -17.99 -6.26
CA ALA A 99 -8.47 -18.66 -6.12
C ALA A 99 -8.99 -18.63 -4.66
N LYS A 100 -8.09 -18.60 -3.66
CA LYS A 100 -8.46 -18.66 -2.23
C LYS A 100 -8.52 -17.30 -1.54
N ILE A 101 -7.57 -16.42 -1.83
CA ILE A 101 -7.31 -15.18 -1.09
C ILE A 101 -7.57 -13.94 -1.97
N GLY A 102 -7.51 -14.11 -3.29
CA GLY A 102 -7.67 -13.02 -4.25
C GLY A 102 -6.33 -12.49 -4.80
N ARG A 103 -6.41 -11.33 -5.45
CA ARG A 103 -5.30 -10.74 -6.21
C ARG A 103 -4.14 -10.30 -5.31
N PHE A 104 -2.94 -10.34 -5.85
CA PHE A 104 -1.77 -9.79 -5.17
C PHE A 104 -1.75 -8.26 -5.25
N ILE A 105 -1.10 -7.60 -4.29
CA ILE A 105 -1.13 -6.13 -4.19
C ILE A 105 -0.48 -5.45 -5.41
N TRP A 106 0.50 -6.12 -6.03
CA TRP A 106 1.23 -5.61 -7.18
C TRP A 106 0.51 -5.79 -8.51
N GLU A 107 -0.67 -6.43 -8.53
CA GLU A 107 -1.47 -6.58 -9.76
C GLU A 107 -2.42 -5.39 -10.00
N GLN A 108 -2.55 -4.47 -9.04
CA GLN A 108 -3.52 -3.39 -9.11
C GLN A 108 -3.12 -2.29 -10.11
N ASP A 109 -1.82 -2.13 -10.41
CA ASP A 109 -1.29 -1.04 -11.24
C ASP A 109 -1.43 -1.33 -12.76
N GLU A 110 -1.55 -2.59 -13.18
CA GLU A 110 -1.75 -2.95 -14.60
C GLU A 110 -3.12 -2.50 -15.17
N MET A 111 -4.08 -2.15 -14.30
CA MET A 111 -5.41 -1.70 -14.71
C MET A 111 -5.48 -0.19 -15.00
N LEU A 112 -4.53 0.62 -14.51
CA LEU A 112 -4.51 2.06 -14.79
C LEU A 112 -3.94 2.39 -16.19
N GLY A 113 -3.39 1.39 -16.89
CA GLY A 113 -2.86 1.51 -18.26
C GLY A 113 -3.77 0.99 -19.37
N ALA A 114 -4.93 0.41 -19.05
CA ALA A 114 -5.90 -0.05 -20.06
C ALA A 114 -6.89 1.06 -20.37
N THR A 115 -6.60 1.87 -21.40
CA THR A 115 -7.58 2.75 -22.03
C THR A 115 -8.74 1.91 -22.54
N THR A 116 -9.87 1.91 -21.83
CA THR A 116 -11.14 1.46 -22.38
C THR A 116 -11.65 2.49 -23.39
N PRO A 117 -11.89 2.14 -24.67
CA PRO A 117 -12.59 3.03 -25.59
C PRO A 117 -14.09 3.04 -25.26
N HIS A 118 -14.55 4.20 -24.81
CA HIS A 118 -15.92 4.73 -24.88
C HIS A 118 -17.09 4.00 -24.18
N GLY A 119 -17.65 4.73 -23.20
CA GLY A 119 -19.07 4.82 -22.93
C GLY A 119 -19.39 6.19 -22.34
N ASN A 120 -19.83 7.13 -23.18
CA ASN A 120 -20.21 8.50 -22.82
C ASN A 120 -21.15 8.57 -21.61
N ARG A 121 -20.79 9.37 -20.60
CA ARG A 121 -21.75 10.17 -19.82
C ARG A 121 -21.08 11.45 -19.30
N SER A 122 -21.25 12.50 -20.11
CA SER A 122 -21.31 13.92 -19.80
C SER A 122 -20.42 14.48 -18.67
N THR A 123 -19.31 15.08 -19.08
CA THR A 123 -18.60 16.13 -18.33
C THR A 123 -19.44 17.41 -18.31
N GLY A 124 -19.70 17.97 -17.13
CA GLY A 124 -20.01 19.38 -16.96
C GLY A 124 -18.80 20.08 -16.32
N PRO A 125 -18.09 20.98 -17.02
CA PRO A 125 -16.93 21.70 -16.48
C PRO A 125 -17.34 23.11 -16.03
N ILE A 126 -16.76 23.62 -14.94
CA ILE A 126 -16.68 25.07 -14.72
C ILE A 126 -15.27 25.42 -14.23
N TRP A 127 -14.45 25.90 -15.17
CA TRP A 127 -13.22 26.64 -14.89
C TRP A 127 -13.57 28.13 -14.83
N ASN A 128 -12.95 28.81 -13.86
CA ASN A 128 -12.98 30.25 -13.60
C ASN A 128 -12.75 31.13 -14.84
N VAL A 129 -13.57 32.16 -15.03
CA VAL A 129 -13.31 33.22 -16.02
C VAL A 129 -13.21 34.57 -15.31
N GLN A 130 -12.07 35.23 -15.48
CA GLN A 130 -11.81 36.63 -15.13
C GLN A 130 -12.31 37.58 -16.25
N PRO A 131 -12.46 38.90 -15.98
CA PRO A 131 -13.44 39.79 -16.61
C PRO A 131 -12.84 40.74 -17.67
N ASP A 132 -13.68 41.32 -18.53
CA ASP A 132 -13.55 42.71 -19.03
C ASP A 132 -14.79 43.21 -19.85
N PRO A 133 -14.95 44.50 -20.24
CA PRO A 133 -16.10 45.30 -19.82
C PRO A 133 -16.96 45.93 -20.96
N LYS A 134 -18.01 46.65 -20.51
CA LYS A 134 -18.82 47.73 -21.14
C LYS A 134 -20.22 47.37 -21.66
N GLY A 135 -21.20 48.11 -21.14
CA GLY A 135 -22.55 48.27 -21.71
C GLY A 135 -23.64 48.54 -20.67
N SER A 136 -23.81 49.80 -20.26
CA SER A 136 -24.91 50.35 -19.46
C SER A 136 -26.27 50.35 -20.20
N PRO A 137 -27.40 50.89 -19.65
CA PRO A 137 -27.83 51.11 -18.26
C PRO A 137 -29.28 50.61 -17.98
N SER A 138 -29.68 50.44 -16.72
CA SER A 138 -30.91 51.05 -16.17
C SER A 138 -31.04 50.84 -14.65
N GLU A 139 -31.69 51.80 -14.03
CA GLU A 139 -31.71 52.15 -12.61
C GLU A 139 -32.58 51.26 -11.70
N LYS A 140 -32.23 51.27 -10.40
CA LYS A 140 -33.07 51.45 -9.18
C LYS A 140 -32.63 50.46 -8.09
N ARG A 141 -32.62 50.72 -6.77
CA ARG A 141 -32.59 51.90 -5.88
C ARG A 141 -32.63 51.30 -4.46
N LYS A 142 -31.76 51.81 -3.56
CA LYS A 142 -31.84 51.87 -2.07
C LYS A 142 -31.46 50.66 -1.16
N LYS A 143 -30.35 50.89 -0.42
CA LYS A 143 -30.18 50.94 1.06
C LYS A 143 -30.56 49.74 1.94
N ARG A 144 -29.59 49.17 2.68
CA ARG A 144 -29.31 49.52 4.11
C ARG A 144 -28.05 48.80 4.64
N GLN A 145 -27.27 49.58 5.36
CA GLN A 145 -26.11 49.24 6.19
C GLN A 145 -26.60 49.08 7.64
N GLU A 146 -26.03 48.16 8.41
CA GLU A 146 -25.50 48.38 9.78
C GLU A 146 -25.15 47.06 10.52
N ASN A 147 -23.84 46.90 10.81
CA ASN A 147 -23.14 46.45 12.03
C ASN A 147 -23.86 45.46 13.00
N ARG A 148 -23.20 44.47 13.64
CA ARG A 148 -21.98 44.55 14.47
C ARG A 148 -21.33 43.15 14.67
N MET A 149 -20.04 43.23 14.94
CA MET A 149 -19.05 42.20 15.29
C MET A 149 -19.39 41.41 16.57
N ASN A 150 -18.85 40.20 16.73
CA ASN A 150 -17.80 39.85 17.71
C ASN A 150 -17.55 38.32 17.85
N THR A 151 -16.26 37.95 17.94
CA THR A 151 -15.67 36.78 18.63
C THR A 151 -15.45 35.46 17.84
N SER A 152 -14.20 35.27 17.38
CA SER A 152 -13.52 33.96 17.21
C SER A 152 -13.02 33.46 18.59
N PRO A 153 -12.48 32.22 18.81
CA PRO A 153 -12.11 31.16 17.86
C PRO A 153 -12.55 29.72 18.28
N SER A 154 -12.52 28.74 17.37
CA SER A 154 -12.58 27.31 17.74
C SER A 154 -11.49 26.50 17.03
N THR A 155 -10.47 26.18 17.82
CA THR A 155 -9.82 24.88 18.00
C THR A 155 -9.65 23.95 16.80
N ASP A 156 -8.39 23.88 16.35
CA ASP A 156 -7.60 22.67 16.09
C ASP A 156 -8.38 21.39 15.74
N GLU A 157 -8.58 21.14 14.45
CA GLU A 157 -9.03 19.85 13.93
C GLU A 157 -7.83 19.09 13.38
N SER A 158 -7.47 18.02 14.09
CA SER A 158 -6.39 17.11 13.72
C SER A 158 -6.68 16.46 12.37
N VAL A 159 -5.72 16.52 11.46
CA VAL A 159 -5.75 15.77 10.20
C VAL A 159 -5.55 14.28 10.52
N CYS A 160 -6.66 13.57 10.77
CA CYS A 160 -6.66 12.13 10.89
C CYS A 160 -6.43 11.54 9.48
N CYS A 161 -5.36 10.77 9.35
CA CYS A 161 -4.84 10.24 8.09
C CYS A 161 -5.93 9.64 7.20
N GLU A 162 -6.00 10.14 5.98
CA GLU A 162 -6.91 9.75 4.91
C GLU A 162 -6.93 8.22 4.72
N ALA A 163 -8.03 7.59 5.14
CA ALA A 163 -8.30 6.15 5.04
C ALA A 163 -8.47 5.63 3.60
N GLN A 164 -8.05 6.40 2.60
CA GLN A 164 -8.28 6.13 1.17
C GLN A 164 -7.43 4.99 0.59
N LEU A 165 -6.56 4.36 1.39
CA LEU A 165 -5.73 3.23 0.95
C LEU A 165 -6.25 1.87 1.43
N TYR A 166 -7.45 1.81 2.03
CA TYR A 166 -8.05 0.54 2.41
C TYR A 166 -8.77 -0.10 1.19
N PRO A 167 -8.53 -1.39 0.87
CA PRO A 167 -9.16 -2.03 -0.28
C PRO A 167 -10.68 -2.03 -0.17
N VAL A 168 -11.37 -1.39 -1.13
CA VAL A 168 -12.83 -1.27 -1.19
C VAL A 168 -13.52 -2.64 -1.27
N ASN A 169 -12.82 -3.68 -1.73
CA ASN A 169 -13.33 -5.06 -1.78
C ASN A 169 -13.42 -5.76 -0.42
N ASN A 170 -12.94 -5.15 0.67
CA ASN A 170 -13.11 -5.68 2.03
C ASN A 170 -14.33 -5.05 2.75
N MET A 171 -15.17 -4.31 2.04
CA MET A 171 -16.45 -3.83 2.55
C MET A 171 -17.44 -4.99 2.63
N VAL A 172 -17.37 -5.78 3.69
CA VAL A 172 -18.51 -6.60 4.11
C VAL A 172 -19.62 -5.61 4.49
N SER A 173 -20.61 -5.45 3.60
CA SER A 173 -21.80 -4.65 3.87
C SER A 173 -22.64 -5.37 4.92
N GLY A 174 -22.68 -4.84 6.14
CA GLY A 174 -23.39 -5.45 7.26
C GLY A 174 -22.91 -5.03 8.65
N TYR A 175 -21.77 -4.33 8.74
CA TYR A 175 -21.35 -3.75 10.01
C TYR A 175 -22.23 -2.55 10.39
N VAL A 176 -22.61 -2.53 11.67
CA VAL A 176 -23.36 -1.44 12.31
C VAL A 176 -22.49 -0.18 12.30
N HIS A 177 -23.07 0.96 11.90
CA HIS A 177 -22.40 2.26 11.97
C HIS A 177 -21.97 2.55 13.42
N ILE A 178 -20.88 3.31 13.63
CA ILE A 178 -20.40 3.61 15.00
C ILE A 178 -21.49 4.23 15.88
N ASP A 179 -22.37 5.05 15.30
CA ASP A 179 -23.52 5.66 15.99
C ASP A 179 -24.58 4.66 16.46
N GLN A 180 -24.56 3.44 15.90
CA GLN A 180 -25.45 2.34 16.25
C GLN A 180 -24.83 1.37 17.27
N LEU A 181 -23.54 1.54 17.62
CA LEU A 181 -22.90 0.74 18.65
C LEU A 181 -23.40 1.17 20.03
N LYS A 182 -23.87 0.21 20.83
CA LYS A 182 -24.19 0.47 22.24
C LYS A 182 -22.90 0.80 22.99
N ARG A 183 -22.88 1.95 23.66
CA ARG A 183 -21.78 2.31 24.56
C ARG A 183 -21.71 1.29 25.69
N PHE A 184 -20.52 0.77 25.96
CA PHE A 184 -20.29 -0.09 27.12
C PHE A 184 -20.62 0.68 28.39
N SER A 185 -21.48 0.12 29.24
CA SER A 185 -21.95 0.74 30.49
C SER A 185 -21.30 0.16 31.75
N GLY A 186 -20.37 -0.78 31.59
CA GLY A 186 -19.61 -1.35 32.70
C GLY A 186 -18.34 -0.57 33.00
N GLU A 187 -17.65 -0.98 34.06
CA GLU A 187 -16.32 -0.48 34.39
C GLU A 187 -15.28 -1.21 33.54
N LEU A 188 -14.38 -0.47 32.88
CA LEU A 188 -13.22 -1.06 32.23
C LEU A 188 -12.15 -1.31 33.30
N HIS A 189 -11.70 -2.54 33.42
CA HIS A 189 -10.56 -2.88 34.24
C HIS A 189 -9.38 -3.28 33.35
N ASP A 190 -8.20 -2.75 33.68
CA ASP A 190 -6.97 -3.20 33.05
C ASP A 190 -6.74 -4.68 33.36
N PHE A 191 -6.35 -5.45 32.35
CA PHE A 191 -5.95 -6.82 32.57
C PHE A 191 -4.60 -6.85 33.29
N LEU A 192 -4.64 -7.11 34.59
CA LEU A 192 -3.46 -7.38 35.40
C LEU A 192 -3.31 -8.90 35.53
N PRO A 193 -2.30 -9.53 34.91
CA PRO A 193 -2.14 -10.99 34.89
C PRO A 193 -2.18 -11.66 36.26
N SER A 194 -1.83 -10.94 37.34
CA SER A 194 -1.80 -11.45 38.71
C SER A 194 -3.13 -11.36 39.47
N HIS A 195 -4.14 -10.61 39.00
CA HIS A 195 -5.37 -10.33 39.76
C HIS A 195 -6.58 -11.17 39.35
N SER A 196 -6.50 -11.90 38.24
CA SER A 196 -7.66 -12.62 37.67
C SER A 196 -7.58 -14.14 37.77
N GLY A 197 -6.63 -14.69 38.55
CA GLY A 197 -6.46 -16.13 38.74
C GLY A 197 -5.92 -16.90 37.52
N TYR A 198 -5.49 -16.20 36.47
CA TYR A 198 -4.90 -16.79 35.27
C TYR A 198 -3.37 -16.72 35.33
N SER A 199 -2.69 -17.86 35.29
CA SER A 199 -1.22 -17.90 35.19
C SER A 199 -0.79 -18.07 33.73
N VAL A 200 0.04 -17.16 33.23
CA VAL A 200 0.73 -17.33 31.94
C VAL A 200 2.04 -18.06 32.18
N SER A 201 2.19 -19.27 31.65
CA SER A 201 3.46 -20.00 31.68
C SER A 201 4.04 -20.14 30.27
N ARG A 202 5.34 -19.95 30.15
CA ARG A 202 6.08 -20.13 28.89
C ARG A 202 6.80 -21.48 28.98
N PRO A 203 6.43 -22.49 28.18
CA PRO A 203 7.11 -23.78 28.24
C PRO A 203 8.56 -23.61 27.81
N HIS A 204 9.48 -23.97 28.70
CA HIS A 204 10.91 -23.99 28.42
C HIS A 204 11.21 -25.23 27.58
N SER A 205 11.35 -25.09 26.26
CA SER A 205 11.82 -26.19 25.42
C SER A 205 13.28 -26.47 25.77
N ARG A 206 13.52 -27.61 26.43
CA ARG A 206 14.89 -28.11 26.64
C ARG A 206 15.50 -28.37 25.27
N ARG A 207 16.59 -27.66 24.96
CA ARG A 207 17.48 -28.04 23.85
C ARG A 207 18.06 -29.41 24.19
N LEU A 208 17.69 -30.44 23.43
CA LEU A 208 18.39 -31.71 23.46
C LEU A 208 19.76 -31.49 22.82
N HIS A 209 20.81 -31.70 23.61
CA HIS A 209 22.16 -31.88 23.08
C HIS A 209 22.18 -33.17 22.27
N TYR A 210 22.47 -33.07 20.98
CA TYR A 210 22.88 -34.22 20.17
C TYR A 210 24.31 -34.60 20.57
N GLN A 211 24.49 -35.86 20.97
CA GLN A 211 25.78 -36.55 20.93
C GLN A 211 26.01 -37.11 19.53
#